data_AF-A0A359E261-F1
#
_entry.id   AF-A0A359E261-F1
#
_cell.length_a   1.000
_cell.length_b   1.000
_cell.length_c   1.000
_cell.angle_alpha   90.00
_cell.angle_beta   90.00
_cell.angle_gamma   90.00
#
_symmetry.space_group_name_H-M   'P 1'
#
loop_
_entity.id
_entity.type
_entity.pdbx_description
1 polymer ?
#
loop_
_entity_poly.entity_id
_entity_poly.type
_entity_poly.pdbx_seq_one_letter_code
_entity_poly.pdbx_strand_id
1 'polypeptide(L)'
;LGGEEYFVKAQNIVNLAQSTAVVGWTRSTNNRRNKNTLVTDLVSTNYQPLRSAYYRYHRLGLDQFVDQPKKARQEILTALKSIQEVKRRSTSNYLFDIFFDTKSREIAAIFDEAETAVRLEAYDVLQQTDQGHLSEYESLQN
;
A
#
# COMPACT_ATOMS: atom_id res chain seq x y z
N LEU A 1 0.00 15.01 -6.27
CA LEU A 1 1.02 14.49 -5.32
C LEU A 1 2.40 14.65 -5.95
N GLY A 2 3.48 14.78 -5.18
CA GLY A 2 4.82 15.06 -5.73
C GLY A 2 5.36 14.02 -6.73
N GLY A 3 4.91 12.77 -6.65
CA GLY A 3 5.32 11.69 -7.57
C GLY A 3 4.52 11.58 -8.87
N GLU A 4 3.52 12.44 -9.10
CA GLU A 4 2.56 12.29 -10.21
C GLU A 4 3.25 12.27 -11.59
N GLU A 5 4.24 13.13 -11.80
CA GLU A 5 5.00 13.20 -13.06
C GLU A 5 5.61 11.85 -13.45
N TYR A 6 6.12 11.09 -12.48
CA TYR A 6 6.74 9.79 -12.72
C TYR A 6 5.71 8.71 -13.05
N PHE A 7 4.53 8.76 -12.42
CA PHE A 7 3.42 7.86 -12.77
C PHE A 7 2.88 8.17 -14.17
N VAL A 8 2.82 9.45 -14.57
CA VAL A 8 2.45 9.85 -15.94
C VAL A 8 3.49 9.35 -16.95
N LYS A 9 4.79 9.46 -16.65
CA LYS A 9 5.86 8.88 -17.49
C LYS A 9 5.70 7.36 -17.64
N ALA A 10 5.40 6.64 -16.55
CA ALA A 10 5.14 5.21 -16.59
C ALA A 10 3.91 4.88 -17.47
N GLN A 11 2.84 5.68 -17.38
CA GLN A 11 1.65 5.52 -18.22
C GLN A 11 1.96 5.70 -19.70
N ASN A 12 2.81 6.67 -20.04
CA ASN A 12 3.25 6.88 -21.42
C ASN A 12 4.02 5.67 -21.96
N ILE A 13 4.91 5.08 -21.16
CA ILE A 13 5.64 3.85 -21.53
C ILE A 13 4.66 2.70 -21.78
N VAL A 14 3.70 2.50 -20.87
CA VAL A 14 2.67 1.47 -21.02
C VAL A 14 1.85 1.69 -22.29
N ASN A 15 1.45 2.93 -22.58
CA ASN A 15 0.67 3.28 -23.78
C ASN A 15 1.46 2.97 -25.07
N LEU A 16 2.74 3.32 -25.14
CA LEU A 16 3.61 3.01 -26.28
C LEU A 16 3.75 1.48 -26.48
N ALA A 17 3.91 0.75 -25.38
CA ALA A 17 4.08 -0.69 -25.40
C ALA A 17 2.81 -1.49 -25.77
N GLN A 18 1.63 -0.87 -25.84
CA GLN A 18 0.40 -1.58 -26.22
C GLN A 18 0.44 -2.11 -27.67
N SER A 19 1.18 -1.42 -28.55
CA SER A 19 1.32 -1.78 -29.97
C SER A 19 2.15 -3.04 -30.21
N THR A 20 2.98 -3.45 -29.25
CA THR A 20 3.95 -4.56 -29.43
C THR A 20 3.35 -5.94 -29.14
N ALA A 21 2.12 -6.00 -28.62
CA ALA A 21 1.44 -7.23 -28.20
C ALA A 21 2.23 -8.09 -27.18
N VAL A 22 3.27 -7.54 -26.53
CA VAL A 22 4.07 -8.27 -25.55
C VAL A 22 3.27 -8.54 -24.28
N VAL A 23 3.29 -9.80 -23.84
CA VAL A 23 2.57 -10.26 -22.66
C VAL A 23 2.92 -9.40 -21.44
N GLY A 24 1.87 -8.91 -20.78
CA GLY A 24 1.96 -8.12 -19.57
C GLY A 24 2.16 -6.61 -19.76
N TRP A 25 2.40 -6.14 -20.99
CA TRP A 25 2.37 -4.72 -21.37
C TRP A 25 1.04 -4.29 -22.00
N THR A 26 0.29 -5.25 -22.52
CA THR A 26 -1.06 -5.06 -23.05
C THR A 26 -2.12 -5.32 -21.98
N ARG A 27 -3.32 -4.76 -22.20
CA ARG A 27 -4.51 -5.13 -21.43
C ARG A 27 -4.82 -6.60 -21.69
N SER A 28 -4.83 -7.40 -20.63
CA SER A 28 -5.21 -8.81 -20.69
C SER A 28 -6.49 -9.03 -19.89
N THR A 29 -7.46 -9.73 -20.49
CA THR A 29 -8.67 -10.18 -19.80
C THR A 29 -8.40 -11.34 -18.85
N ASN A 30 -7.40 -12.17 -19.16
CA ASN A 30 -7.12 -13.42 -18.46
C ASN A 30 -6.17 -13.21 -17.27
N ASN A 31 -5.22 -12.29 -17.37
CA ASN A 31 -4.31 -11.95 -16.28
C ASN A 31 -4.32 -10.45 -16.02
N ARG A 32 -5.08 -10.02 -15.01
CA ARG A 32 -5.13 -8.62 -14.59
C ARG A 32 -3.94 -8.20 -13.72
N ARG A 33 -3.13 -9.12 -13.19
CA ARG A 33 -1.89 -8.81 -12.47
C ARG A 33 -0.73 -8.65 -13.47
N ASN A 34 -0.67 -7.49 -14.09
CA ASN A 34 0.35 -7.18 -15.10
C ASN A 34 0.77 -5.70 -15.04
N LYS A 35 1.82 -5.33 -15.79
CA LYS A 35 2.38 -3.96 -15.76
C LYS A 35 1.39 -2.92 -16.28
N ASN A 36 0.56 -3.28 -17.26
CA ASN A 36 -0.48 -2.39 -17.79
C ASN A 36 -1.48 -2.02 -16.70
N THR A 37 -2.05 -3.01 -16.01
CA THR A 37 -3.01 -2.79 -14.92
C THR A 37 -2.36 -2.06 -13.75
N LEU A 38 -1.14 -2.46 -13.35
CA LEU A 38 -0.41 -1.83 -12.25
C LEU A 38 -0.29 -0.32 -12.45
N VAL A 39 0.22 0.10 -13.61
CA VAL A 39 0.43 1.52 -13.91
C VAL A 39 -0.90 2.25 -14.07
N THR A 40 -1.88 1.62 -14.74
CA THR A 40 -3.21 2.22 -14.93
C THR A 40 -3.90 2.48 -13.59
N ASP A 41 -3.86 1.52 -12.67
CA ASP A 41 -4.44 1.66 -11.34
C ASP A 41 -3.66 2.70 -10.52
N LEU A 42 -2.32 2.72 -10.61
CA LEU A 42 -1.50 3.72 -9.91
C LEU A 42 -1.77 5.16 -10.33
N VAL A 43 -2.16 5.42 -11.57
CA VAL A 43 -2.47 6.78 -12.06
C VAL A 43 -3.92 7.17 -11.79
N SER A 44 -4.83 6.19 -11.71
CA SER A 44 -6.25 6.43 -11.50
C SER A 44 -6.52 7.29 -10.26
N THR A 45 -7.47 8.21 -10.39
CA THR A 45 -7.92 9.10 -9.32
C THR A 45 -8.54 8.32 -8.16
N ASN A 46 -9.12 7.15 -8.43
CA ASN A 46 -9.66 6.25 -7.40
C ASN A 46 -8.60 5.79 -6.39
N TYR A 47 -7.33 5.73 -6.80
CA TYR A 47 -6.21 5.35 -5.94
C TYR A 47 -5.33 6.54 -5.51
N GLN A 48 -5.74 7.78 -5.79
CA GLN A 48 -5.06 8.96 -5.23
C GLN A 48 -4.98 8.92 -3.69
N PRO A 49 -6.02 8.48 -2.94
CA PRO A 49 -5.90 8.37 -1.49
C PRO A 49 -4.90 7.28 -1.06
N LEU A 50 -4.75 6.19 -1.85
CA LEU A 50 -3.72 5.17 -1.62
C LEU A 50 -2.32 5.75 -1.81
N ARG A 51 -2.09 6.52 -2.88
CA ARG A 51 -0.81 7.24 -3.08
C ARG A 51 -0.52 8.23 -1.94
N SER A 52 -1.56 8.86 -1.39
CA SER A 52 -1.43 9.75 -0.23
C SER A 52 -1.08 8.98 1.05
N ALA A 53 -1.65 7.78 1.23
CA ALA A 53 -1.28 6.88 2.32
C ALA A 53 0.17 6.43 2.22
N TYR A 54 0.68 6.13 1.02
CA TYR A 54 2.10 5.82 0.82
C TYR A 54 3.01 6.99 1.24
N TYR A 55 2.65 8.23 0.88
CA TYR A 55 3.40 9.40 1.32
C TYR A 55 3.42 9.50 2.85
N ARG A 56 2.26 9.36 3.50
CA ARG A 56 2.18 9.41 4.97
C ARG A 56 3.02 8.30 5.61
N TYR A 57 2.85 7.07 5.14
CA TYR A 57 3.56 5.89 5.66
C TYR A 57 5.08 6.08 5.61
N HIS A 58 5.63 6.48 4.45
CA HIS A 58 7.08 6.59 4.28
C HIS A 58 7.63 7.92 4.84
N ARG A 59 7.06 9.07 4.45
CA ARG A 59 7.65 10.39 4.75
C ARG A 59 7.28 10.93 6.13
N LEU A 60 6.07 10.65 6.61
CA LEU A 60 5.61 11.14 7.92
C LEU A 60 5.73 10.06 9.00
N GLY A 61 5.74 8.79 8.61
CA GLY A 61 6.00 7.64 9.45
C GLY A 61 7.49 7.30 9.52
N LEU A 62 7.98 6.50 8.57
CA LEU A 62 9.33 5.93 8.61
C LEU A 62 10.44 6.97 8.78
N ASP A 63 10.42 8.05 7.99
CA ASP A 63 11.45 9.10 8.06
C ASP A 63 11.43 9.87 9.39
N GLN A 64 10.34 9.81 10.15
CA GLN A 64 10.22 10.45 11.47
C GLN A 64 10.51 9.47 12.62
N PHE A 65 10.73 8.19 12.32
CA PHE A 65 10.87 7.16 13.34
C PHE A 65 12.14 7.31 14.17
N VAL A 66 13.20 7.88 13.60
CA VAL A 66 14.47 8.14 14.31
C VAL A 66 14.29 9.16 15.44
N ASP A 67 13.53 10.23 15.18
CA ASP A 67 13.38 11.33 16.13
C ASP A 67 12.16 11.17 17.05
N GLN A 68 11.03 10.70 16.49
CA GLN A 68 9.73 10.67 17.16
C GLN A 68 8.98 9.34 16.93
N PRO A 69 9.45 8.20 17.50
CA PRO A 69 8.87 6.88 17.26
C PRO A 69 7.36 6.79 17.54
N LYS A 70 6.89 7.39 18.64
CA LYS A 70 5.46 7.38 19.00
C LYS A 70 4.59 8.08 17.95
N LYS A 71 5.03 9.26 17.50
CA LYS A 71 4.33 10.02 16.44
C LYS A 71 4.39 9.28 15.11
N ALA A 72 5.54 8.70 14.77
CA ALA A 72 5.72 7.92 13.55
C ALA A 72 4.76 6.73 13.49
N ARG A 73 4.62 5.97 14.59
CA ARG A 73 3.64 4.87 14.69
C ARG A 73 2.20 5.34 14.46
N GLN A 74 1.83 6.50 15.02
CA GLN A 74 0.50 7.08 14.81
C GLN A 74 0.26 7.46 13.34
N GLU A 75 1.26 8.05 12.68
CA GLU A 75 1.19 8.38 11.26
C GLU A 75 1.06 7.14 10.37
N ILE A 76 1.79 6.08 10.70
CA ILE A 76 1.72 4.79 10.02
C ILE A 76 0.33 4.14 10.22
N LEU A 77 -0.20 4.16 11.44
CA LEU A 77 -1.55 3.66 11.72
C LEU A 77 -2.62 4.45 10.95
N THR A 78 -2.50 5.77 10.86
CA THR A 78 -3.38 6.60 10.03
C THR A 78 -3.26 6.26 8.55
N ALA A 79 -2.05 5.93 8.06
CA ALA A 79 -1.85 5.45 6.70
C ALA A 79 -2.54 4.09 6.47
N LEU A 80 -2.42 3.14 7.40
CA LEU A 80 -3.10 1.83 7.33
C LEU A 80 -4.63 1.96 7.32
N LYS A 81 -5.20 2.84 8.16
CA LYS A 81 -6.65 3.15 8.13
C LYS A 81 -7.07 3.77 6.79
N SER A 82 -6.23 4.63 6.21
CA SER A 82 -6.49 5.18 4.87
C SER A 82 -6.48 4.10 3.80
N ILE A 83 -5.52 3.16 3.88
CA ILE A 83 -5.43 1.99 2.98
C ILE A 83 -6.69 1.12 3.12
N GLN A 84 -7.13 0.86 4.35
CA GLN A 84 -8.37 0.12 4.62
C GLN A 84 -9.56 0.74 3.90
N GLU A 85 -9.71 2.05 3.98
CA GLU A 85 -10.86 2.73 3.39
C GLU A 85 -10.85 2.71 1.86
N VAL A 86 -9.67 2.81 1.24
CA VAL A 86 -9.54 2.65 -0.23
C VAL A 86 -9.81 1.19 -0.62
N LYS A 87 -9.31 0.22 0.14
CA LYS A 87 -9.51 -1.21 -0.13
C LYS A 87 -10.99 -1.59 -0.09
N ARG A 88 -11.77 -1.07 0.88
CA ARG A 88 -13.22 -1.30 0.98
C ARG A 88 -14.00 -0.84 -0.26
N ARG A 89 -13.50 0.17 -0.98
CA ARG A 89 -14.15 0.76 -2.17
C ARG A 89 -13.58 0.22 -3.49
N SER A 90 -12.50 -0.55 -3.43
CA SER A 90 -11.80 -1.05 -4.60
C SER A 90 -12.41 -2.34 -5.13
N THR A 91 -12.39 -2.51 -6.46
CA THR A 91 -12.76 -3.76 -7.14
C THR A 91 -11.55 -4.65 -7.43
N SER A 92 -10.33 -4.14 -7.18
CA SER A 92 -9.06 -4.84 -7.42
C SER A 92 -8.22 -4.84 -6.15
N ASN A 93 -7.67 -6.00 -5.80
CA ASN A 93 -6.75 -6.13 -4.66
C ASN A 93 -5.28 -5.87 -5.03
N TYR A 94 -4.97 -5.73 -6.31
CA TYR A 94 -3.59 -5.85 -6.79
C TYR A 94 -2.61 -4.86 -6.15
N LEU A 95 -2.97 -3.58 -6.02
CA LEU A 95 -2.11 -2.59 -5.38
C LEU A 95 -1.94 -2.80 -3.87
N PHE A 96 -2.95 -3.34 -3.21
CA PHE A 96 -2.89 -3.64 -1.77
C PHE A 96 -2.01 -4.84 -1.51
N ASP A 97 -2.14 -5.88 -2.33
CA ASP A 97 -1.32 -7.08 -2.21
C ASP A 97 0.16 -6.73 -2.41
N ILE A 98 0.51 -5.93 -3.44
CA ILE A 98 1.89 -5.44 -3.61
C ILE A 98 2.39 -4.70 -2.36
N PHE A 99 1.55 -3.84 -1.77
CA PHE A 99 1.93 -3.11 -0.58
C PHE A 99 2.20 -4.05 0.60
N PHE A 100 1.28 -4.96 0.91
CA PHE A 100 1.40 -5.83 2.06
C PHE A 100 2.45 -6.94 1.89
N ASP A 101 2.59 -7.51 0.69
CA ASP A 101 3.66 -8.47 0.33
C ASP A 101 5.06 -7.87 0.60
N THR A 102 5.19 -6.54 0.47
CA THR A 102 6.48 -5.84 0.66
C THR A 102 6.64 -5.25 2.07
N LYS A 103 5.56 -5.02 2.81
CA LYS A 103 5.57 -4.25 4.06
C LYS A 103 5.16 -5.01 5.31
N SER A 104 4.59 -6.21 5.20
CA SER A 104 4.06 -6.97 6.35
C SER A 104 5.04 -7.10 7.52
N ARG A 105 6.25 -7.58 7.26
CA ARG A 105 7.30 -7.71 8.30
C ARG A 105 7.75 -6.38 8.89
N GLU A 106 7.79 -5.32 8.08
CA GLU A 106 8.13 -3.96 8.55
C GLU A 106 7.04 -3.45 9.50
N ILE A 107 5.76 -3.63 9.13
CA ILE A 107 4.59 -3.26 9.92
C ILE A 107 4.59 -4.01 11.26
N ALA A 108 4.82 -5.32 11.25
CA ALA A 108 4.91 -6.12 12.47
C ALA A 108 5.95 -5.54 13.43
N ALA A 109 7.19 -5.33 12.96
CA ALA A 109 8.26 -4.76 13.77
C ALA A 109 7.96 -3.34 14.28
N ILE A 110 7.30 -2.49 13.48
CA ILE A 110 6.90 -1.14 13.88
C ILE A 110 5.96 -1.16 15.09
N PHE A 111 4.99 -2.08 15.10
CA PHE A 111 3.93 -2.12 16.11
C PHE A 111 4.21 -3.04 17.29
N ASP A 112 5.17 -3.97 17.19
CA ASP A 112 5.55 -4.87 18.28
C ASP A 112 5.98 -4.09 19.54
N GLU A 113 6.67 -2.96 19.34
CA GLU A 113 7.08 -2.05 20.41
C GLU A 113 6.09 -0.89 20.68
N ALA A 114 4.90 -0.91 20.08
CA ALA A 114 3.89 0.12 20.31
C ALA A 114 3.20 -0.03 21.67
N GLU A 115 2.61 1.06 22.16
CA GLU A 115 1.69 1.00 23.31
C GLU A 115 0.52 0.06 22.98
N THR A 116 0.06 -0.72 23.97
CA THR A 116 -0.95 -1.79 23.78
C THR A 116 -2.18 -1.32 23.00
N ALA A 117 -2.71 -0.13 23.31
CA ALA A 117 -3.88 0.41 22.61
C ALA A 117 -3.63 0.61 21.10
N VAL A 118 -2.46 1.15 20.73
CA VAL A 118 -2.07 1.40 19.33
C VAL A 118 -1.80 0.07 18.61
N ARG A 119 -1.18 -0.88 19.31
CA ARG A 119 -0.87 -2.22 18.81
C ARG A 119 -2.13 -3.00 18.45
N LEU A 120 -3.10 -3.06 19.35
CA LEU A 120 -4.39 -3.72 19.12
C LEU A 120 -5.17 -3.05 18.00
N GLU A 121 -5.18 -1.71 17.95
CA GLU A 121 -5.83 -0.99 16.86
C GLU A 121 -5.17 -1.27 15.50
N ALA A 122 -3.84 -1.38 15.45
CA ALA A 122 -3.13 -1.78 14.23
C ALA A 122 -3.50 -3.21 13.82
N TYR A 123 -3.54 -4.15 14.77
CA TYR A 123 -3.95 -5.53 14.51
C TYR A 123 -5.37 -5.61 13.91
N ASP A 124 -6.35 -4.87 14.46
CA ASP A 124 -7.73 -4.84 13.95
C ASP A 124 -7.82 -4.33 12.51
N VAL A 125 -6.99 -3.35 12.15
CA VAL A 125 -6.91 -2.83 10.78
C VAL A 125 -6.27 -3.88 9.86
N LEU A 126 -5.18 -4.51 10.30
CA LEU A 126 -4.46 -5.53 9.51
C LEU A 126 -5.31 -6.77 9.29
N GLN A 127 -6.11 -7.21 10.26
CA GLN A 127 -7.03 -8.32 10.11
C GLN A 127 -8.03 -8.11 8.96
N GLN A 128 -8.46 -6.86 8.75
CA GLN A 128 -9.40 -6.50 7.69
C GLN A 128 -8.72 -6.21 6.34
N THR A 129 -7.44 -5.86 6.35
CA THR A 129 -6.74 -5.36 5.16
C THR A 129 -5.72 -6.34 4.59
N ASP A 130 -5.17 -7.24 5.39
CA ASP A 130 -4.05 -8.11 5.03
C ASP A 130 -4.16 -9.51 5.65
N GLN A 131 -5.17 -10.26 5.22
CA GLN A 131 -5.40 -11.62 5.71
C GLN A 131 -4.30 -12.62 5.30
N GLY A 132 -3.53 -12.30 4.24
CA GLY A 132 -2.48 -13.19 3.72
C GLY A 132 -1.25 -13.29 4.62
N HIS A 133 -1.08 -12.32 5.55
CA HIS A 133 0.10 -12.23 6.41
C HIS A 133 -0.26 -12.22 7.91
N LEU A 134 -1.42 -12.73 8.32
CA LEU A 134 -1.84 -12.69 9.73
C LEU A 134 -0.83 -13.33 10.68
N SER A 135 -0.11 -14.37 10.24
CA SER A 135 0.95 -15.02 11.03
C SER A 135 2.10 -14.07 11.40
N GLU A 136 2.36 -13.04 10.59
CA GLU A 136 3.35 -12.00 10.88
C GLU A 136 2.88 -11.04 11.98
N TYR A 137 1.57 -10.97 12.24
CA TYR A 137 0.95 -10.00 13.14
C TYR A 137 0.50 -10.60 14.47
N GLU A 138 0.69 -11.91 14.71
CA GLU A 138 0.22 -12.59 15.91
C GLU A 138 0.79 -12.01 17.21
N SER A 139 2.04 -11.53 17.19
CA SER A 139 2.67 -10.91 18.36
C SER A 139 1.95 -9.64 18.82
N LEU A 140 1.23 -8.96 17.91
CA LEU A 140 0.53 -7.72 18.18
C LEU A 140 -0.70 -7.89 19.08
N GLN A 141 -1.15 -9.12 19.32
CA GLN A 141 -2.30 -9.42 20.18
C GLN A 141 -1.96 -9.42 21.68
N ASN A 142 -0.67 -9.50 22.01
CA ASN A 142 -0.14 -9.58 23.38
C ASN A 142 0.42 -8.23 23.83
#